data_AF-A0A939Z131-F1
#
_entry.id   AF-A0A939Z131-F1
#
_cell.length_a   1.000
_cell.length_b   1.000
_cell.length_c   1.000
_cell.angle_alpha   90.00
_cell.angle_beta   90.00
_cell.angle_gamma   90.00
#
_symmetry.space_group_name_H-M   'P 1'
#
loop_
_entity.id
_entity.type
_entity.pdbx_description
1 polymer ?
#
loop_
_entity_poly.entity_id
_entity_poly.type
_entity_poly.pdbx_seq_one_letter_code
_entity_poly.pdbx_strand_id
1 'polypeptide(L)'
;GLELDYTCVLWDADMRCENDEWKFYRFNGNTKWSEIIANTEGKQEQMKYMLNAYRVLLTRARAGMVICIPEGNPNKTPNGFWEDSTRLPEFYDGTYNYLKSLGIKEL
;
A
#
# COMPACT_ATOMS: atom_id res chain seq x y z
N GLY A 1 19.32 -13.65 11.56
CA GLY A 1 18.03 -12.93 11.44
C GLY A 1 16.95 -13.94 11.12
N LEU A 2 15.67 -13.58 11.22
CA LEU A 2 14.59 -14.46 10.75
C LEU A 2 14.70 -14.54 9.22
N GLU A 3 15.14 -15.68 8.71
CA GLU A 3 15.35 -15.91 7.28
C GLU A 3 14.21 -16.78 6.73
N LEU A 4 13.40 -16.20 5.83
CA LEU A 4 12.25 -16.88 5.25
C LEU A 4 12.59 -17.31 3.81
N ASP A 5 12.33 -18.57 3.45
CA ASP A 5 12.57 -19.05 2.09
C ASP A 5 11.63 -18.36 1.10
N TYR A 6 10.33 -18.36 1.41
CA TYR A 6 9.29 -17.70 0.65
C TYR A 6 8.49 -16.74 1.53
N THR A 7 8.07 -15.61 0.98
CA THR A 7 7.19 -14.67 1.67
C THR A 7 6.03 -14.24 0.79
N CYS A 8 4.94 -13.83 1.45
CA CYS A 8 3.86 -13.08 0.84
C CYS A 8 3.74 -11.74 1.57
N VAL A 9 3.80 -10.63 0.84
CA VAL A 9 3.58 -9.28 1.37
C VAL A 9 2.20 -8.83 0.91
N LEU A 10 1.28 -8.65 1.86
CA LEU A 10 0.01 -7.98 1.62
C LEU A 10 0.25 -6.48 1.68
N TRP A 11 0.07 -5.81 0.55
CA TRP A 11 0.33 -4.38 0.40
C TRP A 11 -0.99 -3.61 0.47
N ASP A 12 -1.21 -2.87 1.55
CA ASP A 12 -2.48 -2.17 1.79
C ASP A 12 -2.40 -0.67 1.41
N ALA A 13 -3.48 0.07 1.63
CA ALA A 13 -3.64 1.47 1.24
C ALA A 13 -2.83 2.49 2.06
N ASP A 14 -2.03 2.05 3.03
CA ASP A 14 -1.21 2.92 3.91
C ASP A 14 0.02 3.49 3.19
N MET A 15 0.61 2.77 2.24
CA MET A 15 1.68 3.29 1.38
C MET A 15 1.35 3.01 -0.07
N ARG A 16 0.98 4.03 -0.85
CA ARG A 16 0.49 3.85 -2.23
C ARG A 16 1.25 4.69 -3.22
N CYS A 17 1.40 4.17 -4.43
CA CYS A 17 2.00 4.90 -5.54
C CYS A 17 0.91 5.64 -6.31
N GLU A 18 0.96 6.97 -6.28
CA GLU A 18 0.06 7.85 -7.02
C GLU A 18 0.89 8.70 -7.99
N ASN A 19 0.60 8.61 -9.29
CA ASN A 19 1.34 9.35 -10.33
C ASN A 19 2.86 9.19 -10.21
N ASP A 20 3.34 7.94 -10.03
CA ASP A 20 4.74 7.58 -9.83
C ASP A 20 5.40 8.15 -8.54
N GLU A 21 4.62 8.71 -7.63
CA GLU A 21 5.07 9.20 -6.33
C GLU A 21 4.54 8.33 -5.18
N TRP A 22 5.41 7.99 -4.23
CA TRP A 22 5.02 7.26 -3.03
C TRP A 22 4.41 8.19 -1.99
N LYS A 23 3.16 7.93 -1.64
CA LYS A 23 2.42 8.66 -0.60
C LYS A 23 2.06 7.75 0.56
N PHE A 24 1.90 8.37 1.72
CA PHE A 24 1.78 7.70 3.01
C PHE A 24 0.47 8.14 3.66
N TYR A 25 -0.33 7.18 4.11
CA TYR A 25 -1.66 7.41 4.66
C TYR A 25 -1.80 6.71 6.00
N ARG A 26 -2.61 7.31 6.86
CA ARG A 26 -3.04 6.72 8.12
C ARG A 26 -4.54 6.51 8.11
N PHE A 27 -4.96 5.28 8.38
CA PHE A 27 -6.37 5.01 8.64
C PHE A 27 -6.76 5.50 10.04
N ASN A 28 -7.91 6.16 10.15
CA ASN A 28 -8.41 6.62 11.45
C ASN A 28 -9.05 5.51 12.29
N GLY A 29 -9.10 4.28 11.77
CA GLY A 29 -9.67 3.10 12.44
C GLY A 29 -11.13 2.82 12.08
N ASN A 30 -11.83 3.74 11.41
CA ASN A 30 -13.26 3.55 11.10
C ASN A 30 -13.63 3.89 9.66
N THR A 31 -13.31 5.09 9.17
CA THR A 31 -14.01 5.66 7.99
C THR A 31 -13.11 6.30 6.95
N LYS A 32 -11.85 6.64 7.26
CA LYS A 32 -11.03 7.38 6.31
C LYS A 32 -9.54 7.14 6.45
N TRP A 33 -8.90 7.23 5.30
CA TRP A 33 -7.47 7.43 5.15
C TRP A 33 -7.17 8.93 5.16
N SER A 34 -6.07 9.33 5.78
CA SER A 34 -5.59 10.71 5.77
C SER A 34 -4.11 10.71 5.44
N GLU A 35 -3.72 11.54 4.48
CA GLU A 35 -2.33 11.65 4.04
C GLU A 35 -1.44 12.20 5.16
N ILE A 36 -0.27 11.59 5.33
CA ILE A 36 0.77 12.02 6.24
C ILE A 36 1.69 12.97 5.48
N ILE A 37 1.46 14.28 5.67
CA ILE A 37 2.31 15.32 5.07
C ILE A 37 3.50 15.60 5.98
N ALA A 38 4.72 15.60 5.42
CA ALA A 38 6.00 15.71 6.12
C ALA A 38 6.34 17.11 6.71
N ASN A 39 5.36 17.79 7.32
CA ASN A 39 5.49 19.17 7.79
C ASN A 39 6.02 19.33 9.23
N THR A 40 6.23 18.23 9.95
CA THR A 40 6.86 18.20 11.27
C THR A 40 7.86 17.05 11.35
N GLU A 41 8.86 17.15 12.25
CA GLU A 41 9.84 16.08 12.47
C GLU A 41 9.18 14.74 12.80
N GLY A 42 8.19 14.74 13.70
CA GLY A 42 7.47 13.51 14.07
C GLY A 42 6.73 12.85 12.89
N LYS A 43 6.18 13.62 11.95
CA LYS A 43 5.55 13.05 10.75
C LYS A 43 6.59 12.53 9.75
N GLN A 44 7.73 13.20 9.62
CA GLN A 44 8.85 12.72 8.81
C GLN A 44 9.38 11.39 9.35
N GLU A 45 9.54 11.26 10.67
CA GLU A 45 9.92 10.02 11.32
C GLU A 45 8.88 8.93 11.10
N GLN A 46 7.59 9.24 11.27
CA GLN A 46 6.52 8.28 11.01
C GLN A 46 6.57 7.71 9.58
N MET A 47 6.75 8.56 8.56
CA MET A 47 6.89 8.12 7.17
C MET A 47 8.14 7.25 6.98
N LYS A 48 9.28 7.63 7.59
CA LYS A 48 10.51 6.82 7.56
C LYS A 48 10.32 5.45 8.19
N TYR A 49 9.64 5.36 9.33
CA TYR A 49 9.34 4.09 9.98
C TYR A 49 8.49 3.19 9.10
N MET A 50 7.44 3.73 8.49
CA MET A 50 6.58 2.97 7.56
C MET A 50 7.37 2.48 6.33
N LEU A 51 8.13 3.37 5.68
CA LEU A 51 8.98 3.01 4.55
C LEU A 51 9.98 1.90 4.91
N ASN A 52 10.59 1.98 6.09
CA ASN A 52 11.54 0.98 6.55
C ASN A 52 10.87 -0.36 6.88
N ALA A 53 9.63 -0.37 7.36
CA ALA A 53 8.87 -1.62 7.53
C ALA A 53 8.68 -2.34 6.19
N TYR A 54 8.27 -1.60 5.15
CA TYR A 54 8.16 -2.15 3.79
C TYR A 54 9.50 -2.62 3.24
N ARG A 55 10.58 -1.83 3.35
CA ARG A 55 11.93 -2.24 2.94
C ARG A 55 12.39 -3.51 3.64
N VAL A 56 12.11 -3.63 4.93
CA VAL A 56 12.40 -4.83 5.70
C VAL A 56 11.64 -6.01 5.11
N LEU A 57 10.32 -5.94 4.98
CA LEU A 57 9.50 -7.03 4.45
C LEU A 57 9.94 -7.46 3.04
N LEU A 58 10.22 -6.49 2.16
CA LEU A 58 10.64 -6.71 0.78
C LEU A 58 12.05 -7.30 0.63
N THR A 59 12.84 -7.36 1.72
CA THR A 59 14.21 -7.90 1.69
C THR A 59 14.40 -9.16 2.53
N ARG A 60 13.32 -9.75 3.09
CA ARG A 60 13.42 -10.95 3.93
C ARG A 60 13.40 -12.29 3.20
N ALA A 61 12.84 -12.34 1.99
CA ALA A 61 12.74 -13.59 1.23
C ALA A 61 14.08 -13.99 0.62
N ARG A 62 14.44 -15.28 0.73
CA ARG A 62 15.67 -15.84 0.12
C ARG A 62 15.45 -16.45 -1.25
N ALA A 63 14.33 -17.15 -1.45
CA ALA A 63 14.05 -17.89 -2.69
C ALA A 63 13.02 -17.19 -3.57
N GLY A 64 11.97 -16.61 -2.98
CA GLY A 64 10.95 -15.93 -3.76
C GLY A 64 9.96 -15.15 -2.91
N MET A 65 9.30 -14.18 -3.54
CA MET A 65 8.33 -13.30 -2.89
C MET A 65 7.10 -13.16 -3.78
N VAL A 66 5.94 -13.22 -3.15
CA VAL A 66 4.68 -12.77 -3.73
C VAL A 66 4.33 -11.42 -3.11
N ILE A 67 4.05 -10.42 -3.96
CA ILE A 67 3.47 -9.16 -3.51
C ILE A 67 2.00 -9.21 -3.90
N CYS A 68 1.12 -9.18 -2.91
CA CYS A 68 -0.31 -9.20 -3.10
C CYS A 68 -0.87 -7.80 -2.84
N ILE A 69 -1.41 -7.20 -3.90
CA ILE A 69 -2.14 -5.94 -3.85
C ILE A 69 -3.63 -6.29 -3.94
N PRO A 70 -4.46 -5.94 -2.94
CA PRO A 70 -5.90 -6.18 -2.99
C PRO A 70 -6.54 -5.42 -4.16
N GLU A 71 -7.59 -6.02 -4.74
CA GLU A 71 -8.53 -5.23 -5.54
C GLU A 71 -9.37 -4.35 -4.61
N GLY A 72 -9.53 -3.07 -4.98
CA GLY A 72 -10.45 -2.19 -4.28
C GLY A 72 -11.91 -2.59 -4.52
N ASN A 73 -12.82 -2.03 -3.72
CA ASN A 73 -14.27 -2.17 -3.87
C ASN A 73 -14.81 -1.09 -4.82
N PRO A 74 -15.20 -1.44 -6.07
CA PRO A 74 -15.74 -0.48 -7.03
C PRO A 74 -17.25 -0.22 -6.85
N ASN A 75 -17.90 -0.88 -5.89
CA ASN A 75 -19.35 -0.82 -5.77
C ASN A 75 -19.82 0.52 -5.23
N LYS A 76 -20.93 1.00 -5.81
CA LYS A 76 -21.65 2.19 -5.37
C LYS A 76 -23.06 1.81 -4.98
N THR A 77 -23.55 2.43 -3.92
CA THR A 77 -24.95 2.44 -3.52
C THR A 77 -25.84 2.98 -4.66
N PRO A 78 -27.16 2.68 -4.67
CA PRO A 78 -28.09 3.21 -5.68
C PRO A 78 -28.11 4.75 -5.78
N ASN A 79 -27.69 5.44 -4.71
CA ASN A 79 -27.62 6.91 -4.66
C ASN A 79 -26.29 7.48 -5.19
N GLY A 80 -25.39 6.62 -5.70
CA GLY A 80 -24.11 7.03 -6.31
C GLY A 80 -22.93 7.17 -5.34
N PHE A 81 -23.10 6.90 -4.05
CA PHE A 81 -22.01 6.88 -3.06
C PHE A 81 -21.30 5.53 -3.05
N TRP A 82 -19.99 5.52 -2.80
CA TRP A 82 -19.22 4.28 -2.60
C TRP A 82 -19.80 3.45 -1.45
N GLU A 83 -19.91 2.14 -1.66
CA GLU A 83 -20.35 1.20 -0.62
C GLU A 83 -19.28 1.09 0.49
N ASP A 84 -18.00 1.10 0.10
CA ASP A 84 -16.86 1.16 1.02
C ASP A 84 -15.86 2.22 0.56
N SER A 85 -15.91 3.41 1.19
CA SER A 85 -14.97 4.49 0.90
C SER A 85 -13.56 4.26 1.46
N THR A 86 -13.34 3.18 2.22
CA THR A 86 -12.03 2.85 2.83
C THR A 86 -11.19 1.94 1.94
N ARG A 87 -11.78 1.39 0.87
CA ARG A 87 -11.15 0.44 -0.05
C ARG A 87 -11.37 0.83 -1.51
N LEU A 88 -11.24 2.11 -1.86
CA LEU A 88 -11.45 2.53 -3.25
C LEU A 88 -10.39 1.90 -4.18
N PRO A 89 -10.74 1.54 -5.44
CA PRO A 89 -9.79 1.01 -6.42
C PRO A 89 -8.55 1.89 -6.61
N GLU A 90 -8.74 3.22 -6.59
CA GLU A 90 -7.67 4.21 -6.70
C GLU A 90 -6.59 4.09 -5.62
N PHE A 91 -6.87 3.43 -4.48
CA PHE A 91 -5.87 3.23 -3.43
C PHE A 91 -4.86 2.14 -3.78
N TYR A 92 -5.21 1.23 -4.69
CA TYR A 92 -4.46 0.01 -5.00
C TYR A 92 -3.94 0.00 -6.44
N ASP A 93 -4.75 0.48 -7.40
CA ASP A 93 -4.45 0.41 -8.84
C ASP A 93 -3.13 1.07 -9.20
N GLY A 94 -2.83 2.23 -8.61
CA GLY A 94 -1.58 2.96 -8.86
C GLY A 94 -0.35 2.15 -8.44
N THR A 95 -0.38 1.56 -7.26
CA THR A 95 0.68 0.68 -6.75
C THR A 95 0.82 -0.57 -7.61
N TYR A 96 -0.28 -1.20 -7.99
CA TYR A 96 -0.27 -2.40 -8.83
C TYR A 96 0.34 -2.11 -10.20
N ASN A 97 -0.11 -1.04 -10.85
CA ASN A 97 0.40 -0.63 -12.16
C ASN A 97 1.88 -0.24 -12.10
N TYR A 98 2.32 0.44 -11.04
CA TYR A 98 3.73 0.75 -10.82
C TYR A 98 4.57 -0.53 -10.68
N LEU A 99 4.18 -1.50 -9.85
CA LEU A 99 4.93 -2.75 -9.71
C LEU A 99 4.95 -3.56 -11.01
N LYS A 100 3.84 -3.59 -11.74
CA LYS A 100 3.75 -4.24 -13.05
C LYS A 100 4.67 -3.59 -14.07
N SER A 101 4.80 -2.25 -14.07
CA SER A 101 5.68 -1.52 -14.99
C SER A 101 7.17 -1.81 -14.75
N LEU A 102 7.54 -2.22 -13.53
CA LEU A 102 8.90 -2.70 -13.21
C LEU A 102 9.22 -4.10 -13.76
N GLY A 103 8.27 -4.77 -14.43
CA GLY A 103 8.44 -6.10 -14.98
C GLY A 103 8.21 -7.24 -13.98
N ILE A 104 7.59 -6.95 -12.83
CA ILE A 104 7.15 -7.98 -11.89
C ILE A 104 6.04 -8.80 -12.57
N LYS A 105 6.26 -10.12 -12.65
CA LYS A 105 5.33 -11.03 -13.30
C LYS A 105 4.09 -11.25 -12.43
N GLU A 106 2.92 -11.00 -13.02
CA GLU A 106 1.62 -11.37 -12.47
C GLU A 106 1.44 -12.90 -12.45
N LEU A 107 0.85 -13.41 -11.37
CA LEU A 107 0.66 -14.85 -11.11
C LEU A 107 -0.71 -15.34 -11.55
#